data_AF-W2QM89-F1
#
_entry.id   AF-W2QM89-F1
#
_cell.length_a   1.000
_cell.length_b   1.000
_cell.length_c   1.000
_cell.angle_alpha   90.00
_cell.angle_beta   90.00
_cell.angle_gamma   90.00
#
_symmetry.space_group_name_H-M   'P 1'
#
loop_
_entity.id
_entity.type
_entity.pdbx_description
1 polymer ?
#
loop_
_entity_poly.entity_id
_entity_poly.type
_entity_poly.pdbx_seq_one_letter_code
_entity_poly.pdbx_strand_id
1 'polypeptide(L)'
;MEQSRYKPALVAFMSFKDGVNYSADMNFSEQARLNITSEQLCRWMNHRAYGSEQPTKDMKPTHARSSTLELYKKAISSFMPRLTIPWDNVRHEGNPTRSEAVNQLIKTVKRFEVRHTTTAHKDFAAMHSQFFGVKRYIGEVMSEVMRLRTEIQRELHTIKASVNRIAVQPVIRQIHGSRVDPTGERELNPPRIQRATVKLSKRPKDLFEPWHEYEFGYTGVKQARDFTSVERGANKFVYSRRKVFWDEVAGLVRAGFTSDAAIDKVRAAAFSD
;
A
#
# COMPACT_ATOMS: atom_id res chain seq x y z
N MET A 1 -33.75 -27.57 24.15
CA MET A 1 -33.08 -27.42 22.84
C MET A 1 -31.59 -27.10 22.93
N GLU A 2 -31.06 -26.44 23.98
CA GLU A 2 -29.64 -26.01 23.99
C GLU A 2 -28.60 -27.11 24.26
N GLN A 3 -28.96 -28.19 24.96
CA GLN A 3 -28.03 -29.30 25.26
C GLN A 3 -27.68 -30.13 24.01
N SER A 4 -28.57 -30.19 23.01
CA SER A 4 -28.36 -31.02 21.81
C SER A 4 -27.11 -30.60 21.01
N ARG A 5 -26.83 -29.29 20.90
CA ARG A 5 -25.65 -28.80 20.15
C ARG A 5 -24.32 -29.09 20.85
N TYR A 6 -24.36 -29.28 22.17
CA TYR A 6 -23.18 -29.47 23.01
C TYR A 6 -22.84 -30.95 23.21
N LYS A 7 -23.77 -31.85 22.87
CA LYS A 7 -23.62 -33.30 23.02
C LYS A 7 -22.39 -33.86 22.30
N PRO A 8 -22.04 -33.47 21.06
CA PRO A 8 -20.83 -33.97 20.41
C PRO A 8 -19.55 -33.68 21.19
N ALA A 9 -19.45 -32.52 21.85
CA ALA A 9 -18.28 -32.18 22.66
C ALA A 9 -18.18 -33.07 23.92
N LEU A 10 -19.31 -33.36 24.57
CA LEU A 10 -19.35 -34.28 25.70
C LEU A 10 -18.97 -35.70 25.26
N VAL A 11 -19.55 -36.20 24.16
CA VAL A 11 -19.24 -37.53 23.62
C VAL A 11 -17.76 -37.64 23.26
N ALA A 12 -17.18 -36.62 22.63
CA ALA A 12 -15.76 -36.61 22.28
C ALA A 12 -14.84 -36.60 23.51
N PHE A 13 -15.24 -35.94 24.59
CA PHE A 13 -14.52 -35.97 25.85
C PHE A 13 -14.64 -37.33 26.55
N MET A 14 -15.85 -37.86 26.68
CA MET A 14 -16.09 -39.16 27.33
C MET A 14 -15.41 -40.29 26.56
N SER A 15 -15.42 -40.23 25.24
CA SER A 15 -14.74 -41.22 24.40
C SER A 15 -13.23 -41.24 24.65
N PHE A 16 -12.63 -40.06 24.83
CA PHE A 16 -11.22 -39.94 25.21
C PHE A 16 -10.96 -40.43 26.64
N LYS A 17 -11.83 -40.09 27.60
CA LYS A 17 -11.71 -40.48 29.01
C LYS A 17 -11.75 -41.99 29.19
N ASP A 18 -12.68 -42.66 28.50
CA ASP A 18 -12.92 -44.09 28.62
C ASP A 18 -12.13 -44.93 27.61
N GLY A 19 -11.48 -44.30 26.62
CA GLY A 19 -10.79 -45.00 25.53
C GLY A 19 -11.74 -45.76 24.60
N VAL A 20 -13.02 -45.38 24.57
CA VAL A 20 -14.08 -46.05 23.81
C VAL A 20 -14.73 -45.07 22.84
N ASN A 21 -14.98 -45.49 21.60
CA ASN A 21 -15.71 -44.66 20.65
C ASN A 21 -17.22 -44.75 20.88
N TYR A 22 -17.78 -43.80 21.62
CA TYR A 22 -19.23 -43.70 21.82
C TYR A 22 -19.96 -43.15 20.58
N SER A 23 -21.20 -43.59 20.37
CA SER A 23 -22.09 -42.99 19.37
C SER A 23 -22.41 -41.53 19.72
N ALA A 24 -22.64 -40.69 18.70
CA ALA A 24 -23.03 -39.28 18.88
C ALA A 24 -24.32 -39.12 19.71
N ASP A 25 -25.19 -40.14 19.68
CA ASP A 25 -26.46 -40.15 20.40
C ASP A 25 -26.35 -40.75 21.81
N MET A 26 -25.15 -41.14 22.25
CA MET A 26 -24.93 -41.71 23.58
C MET A 26 -25.39 -40.76 24.69
N ASN A 27 -26.20 -41.28 25.61
CA ASN A 27 -26.63 -40.56 26.81
C ASN A 27 -25.84 -41.08 28.01
N PHE A 28 -25.11 -40.20 28.68
CA PHE A 28 -24.35 -40.55 29.87
C PHE A 28 -25.20 -40.40 31.13
N SER A 29 -25.16 -41.40 32.01
CA SER A 29 -25.87 -41.36 33.28
C SER A 29 -25.38 -40.20 34.15
N GLU A 30 -26.19 -39.78 35.13
CA GLU A 30 -25.78 -38.75 36.08
C GLU A 30 -24.54 -39.14 36.88
N GLN A 31 -24.48 -40.40 37.33
CA GLN A 31 -23.31 -40.94 38.02
C GLN A 31 -22.04 -40.88 37.16
N ALA A 32 -22.14 -41.23 35.87
CA ALA A 32 -21.00 -41.13 34.95
C ALA A 32 -20.50 -39.68 34.82
N ARG A 33 -21.41 -38.70 34.87
CA ARG A 33 -21.09 -37.27 34.81
C ARG A 33 -20.49 -36.74 36.12
N LEU A 34 -20.91 -37.28 37.27
CA LEU A 34 -20.31 -36.97 38.58
C LEU A 34 -18.89 -37.50 38.73
N ASN A 35 -18.57 -38.62 38.07
CA ASN A 35 -17.23 -39.22 38.09
C ASN A 35 -16.19 -38.49 37.21
N ILE A 36 -16.60 -37.43 36.50
CA ILE A 36 -15.68 -36.64 35.65
C ILE A 36 -14.81 -35.77 36.54
N THR A 37 -13.49 -35.92 36.43
CA THR A 37 -12.53 -35.10 37.18
C THR A 37 -11.96 -33.95 36.35
N SER A 38 -11.43 -32.93 37.04
CA SER A 38 -10.79 -31.79 36.38
C SER A 38 -9.50 -32.19 35.64
N GLU A 39 -8.80 -33.20 36.14
CA GLU A 39 -7.53 -33.69 35.60
C GLU A 39 -7.76 -34.39 34.25
N GLN A 40 -8.80 -35.23 34.16
CA GLN A 40 -9.20 -35.88 32.91
C GLN A 40 -9.58 -34.83 31.85
N LEU A 41 -10.34 -33.82 32.25
CA LEU A 41 -10.74 -32.72 31.37
C LEU A 41 -9.51 -31.91 30.90
N CYS A 42 -8.56 -31.65 31.80
CA CYS A 42 -7.33 -30.94 31.49
C CYS A 42 -6.46 -31.73 30.50
N ARG A 43 -6.26 -33.03 30.72
CA ARG A 43 -5.53 -33.92 29.79
C ARG A 43 -6.15 -33.92 28.40
N TRP A 44 -7.48 -34.00 28.32
CA TRP A 44 -8.19 -33.95 27.03
C TRP A 44 -8.03 -32.61 26.32
N MET A 45 -8.20 -31.50 27.04
CA MET A 45 -8.02 -30.17 26.45
C MET A 45 -6.55 -29.91 26.06
N ASN A 46 -5.59 -30.43 26.82
CA ASN A 46 -4.18 -30.40 26.48
C ASN A 46 -3.90 -31.18 25.19
N HIS A 47 -4.42 -32.41 25.06
CA HIS A 47 -4.28 -33.20 23.85
C HIS A 47 -4.86 -32.46 22.63
N ARG A 48 -6.01 -31.78 22.79
CA ARG A 48 -6.62 -30.96 21.73
C ARG A 48 -5.78 -29.72 21.36
N ALA A 49 -5.13 -29.07 22.33
CA ALA A 49 -4.38 -27.83 22.11
C ALA A 49 -2.94 -28.07 21.64
N TYR A 50 -2.25 -29.05 22.23
CA TYR A 50 -0.83 -29.33 22.07
C TYR A 50 -0.52 -30.65 21.36
N GLY A 51 -1.51 -31.53 21.15
CA GLY A 51 -1.30 -32.89 20.66
C GLY A 51 -0.80 -33.87 21.74
N SER A 52 -0.55 -33.40 22.97
CA SER A 52 -0.08 -34.19 24.11
C SER A 52 -0.95 -33.95 25.34
N GLU A 53 -1.23 -34.99 26.12
CA GLU A 53 -1.98 -34.89 27.38
C GLU A 53 -1.21 -34.15 28.48
N GLN A 54 0.11 -34.25 28.44
CA GLN A 54 1.06 -33.64 29.37
C GLN A 54 2.03 -32.78 28.56
N PRO A 55 1.61 -31.58 28.14
CA PRO A 55 2.46 -30.70 27.37
C PRO A 55 3.63 -30.23 28.25
N THR A 56 4.84 -30.28 27.70
CA THR A 56 5.99 -29.65 28.36
C THR A 56 5.86 -28.13 28.28
N LYS A 57 6.59 -27.42 29.15
CA LYS A 57 6.53 -25.95 29.24
C LYS A 57 6.84 -25.24 27.92
N ASP A 58 7.63 -25.87 27.06
CA ASP A 58 8.11 -25.30 25.79
C ASP A 58 7.26 -25.68 24.58
N MET A 59 6.34 -26.65 24.74
CA MET A 59 5.40 -27.01 23.68
C MET A 59 4.47 -25.83 23.38
N LYS A 60 4.17 -25.63 22.09
CA LYS A 60 3.29 -24.55 21.62
C LYS A 60 1.89 -25.10 21.32
N PRO A 61 0.82 -24.41 21.73
CA PRO A 61 -0.54 -24.85 21.43
C PRO A 61 -0.91 -24.46 20.00
N THR A 62 -0.67 -25.36 19.05
CA THR A 62 -0.90 -25.14 17.60
C THR A 62 -2.15 -25.83 17.07
N HIS A 63 -2.69 -26.81 17.78
CA HIS A 63 -3.74 -27.70 17.27
C HIS A 63 -5.16 -27.18 17.50
N ALA A 64 -5.37 -26.31 18.50
CA ALA A 64 -6.68 -25.72 18.76
C ALA A 64 -6.57 -24.27 19.22
N ARG A 65 -7.58 -23.48 18.84
CA ARG A 65 -7.71 -22.08 19.28
C ARG A 65 -8.37 -21.97 20.64
N SER A 66 -8.10 -20.87 21.32
CA SER A 66 -8.68 -20.55 22.63
C SER A 66 -10.21 -20.52 22.61
N SER A 67 -10.82 -20.01 21.53
CA SER A 67 -12.28 -20.00 21.33
C SER A 67 -12.88 -21.40 21.22
N THR A 68 -12.17 -22.34 20.59
CA THR A 68 -12.58 -23.75 20.50
C THR A 68 -12.55 -24.40 21.88
N LEU A 69 -11.52 -24.13 22.69
CA LEU A 69 -11.44 -24.63 24.06
C LEU A 69 -12.54 -24.04 24.96
N GLU A 70 -12.88 -22.76 24.79
CA GLU A 70 -13.99 -22.12 25.50
C GLU A 70 -15.34 -22.72 25.12
N LEU A 71 -15.55 -23.04 23.84
CA LEU A 71 -16.74 -23.75 23.39
C LEU A 71 -16.85 -25.12 24.07
N TYR A 72 -15.77 -25.91 24.09
CA TYR A 72 -15.77 -27.21 24.77
C TYR A 72 -16.03 -27.08 26.27
N LYS A 73 -15.38 -26.12 26.93
CA LYS A 73 -15.61 -25.82 28.35
C LYS A 73 -17.08 -25.51 28.61
N LYS A 74 -17.69 -24.63 27.81
CA LYS A 74 -19.12 -24.27 27.93
C LYS A 74 -20.03 -25.47 27.69
N ALA A 75 -19.74 -26.24 26.64
CA ALA A 75 -20.51 -27.41 26.24
C ALA A 75 -20.53 -28.46 27.37
N ILE A 76 -19.36 -28.85 27.85
CA ILE A 76 -19.22 -29.86 28.91
C ILE A 76 -19.83 -29.34 30.22
N SER A 77 -19.62 -28.06 30.55
CA SER A 77 -20.19 -27.46 31.76
C SER A 77 -21.70 -27.61 31.80
N SER A 78 -22.39 -27.47 30.67
CA SER A 78 -23.86 -27.55 30.60
C SER A 78 -24.43 -28.92 31.01
N PHE A 79 -23.61 -29.98 31.00
CA PHE A 79 -24.01 -31.33 31.40
C PHE A 79 -23.60 -31.69 32.84
N MET A 80 -22.80 -30.86 33.50
CA MET A 80 -22.32 -31.13 34.86
C MET A 80 -23.45 -30.92 35.88
N PRO A 81 -23.73 -31.91 36.75
CA PRO A 81 -24.82 -31.80 37.73
C PRO A 81 -24.66 -30.60 38.68
N ARG A 82 -23.43 -30.32 39.11
CA ARG A 82 -23.09 -29.23 40.05
C ARG A 82 -22.70 -27.93 39.31
N LEU A 83 -23.51 -27.48 38.36
CA LEU A 83 -23.17 -26.43 37.38
C LEU A 83 -22.52 -25.16 37.98
N THR A 84 -23.08 -24.66 39.08
CA THR A 84 -22.67 -23.39 39.71
C THR A 84 -21.55 -23.55 40.74
N ILE A 85 -21.32 -24.77 41.23
CA ILE A 85 -20.36 -25.05 42.29
C ILE A 85 -18.94 -25.05 41.71
N PRO A 86 -18.02 -24.20 42.21
CA PRO A 86 -16.61 -24.24 41.82
C PRO A 86 -16.01 -25.64 42.05
N TRP A 87 -15.00 -25.98 41.26
CA TRP A 87 -14.26 -27.23 41.48
C TRP A 87 -13.37 -27.10 42.71
N ASP A 88 -13.46 -28.07 43.61
CA ASP A 88 -12.60 -28.23 44.79
C ASP A 88 -11.54 -29.30 44.51
N ASN A 89 -10.26 -28.91 44.54
CA ASN A 89 -9.13 -29.81 44.29
C ASN A 89 -8.87 -30.80 45.44
N VAL A 90 -9.33 -30.51 46.66
CA VAL A 90 -9.12 -31.38 47.83
C VAL A 90 -10.20 -32.44 47.88
N ARG A 91 -11.46 -32.05 47.66
CA ARG A 91 -12.61 -32.95 47.67
C ARG A 91 -12.85 -33.65 46.34
N HIS A 92 -12.22 -33.18 45.25
CA HIS A 92 -12.48 -33.61 43.88
C HIS A 92 -13.97 -33.51 43.51
N GLU A 93 -14.59 -32.41 43.93
CA GLU A 93 -16.03 -32.19 43.81
C GLU A 93 -16.36 -30.83 43.17
N GLY A 94 -17.56 -30.73 42.58
CA GLY A 94 -18.05 -29.50 41.94
C GLY A 94 -18.09 -29.63 40.42
N ASN A 95 -18.02 -28.50 39.71
CA ASN A 95 -17.99 -28.49 38.25
C ASN A 95 -16.53 -28.51 37.74
N PRO A 96 -16.03 -29.62 37.15
CA PRO A 96 -14.64 -29.77 36.73
C PRO A 96 -14.19 -28.73 35.70
N THR A 97 -15.11 -28.19 34.91
CA THR A 97 -14.82 -27.11 33.94
C THR A 97 -14.46 -25.78 34.60
N ARG A 98 -14.82 -25.59 35.88
CA ARG A 98 -14.53 -24.38 36.67
C ARG A 98 -13.21 -24.46 37.43
N SER A 99 -12.45 -25.54 37.28
CA SER A 99 -11.13 -25.72 37.89
C SER A 99 -10.10 -24.69 37.41
N GLU A 100 -9.15 -24.34 38.28
CA GLU A 100 -8.08 -23.40 37.93
C GLU A 100 -7.19 -23.96 36.81
N ALA A 101 -6.94 -25.27 36.80
CA ALA A 101 -6.14 -25.93 35.77
C ALA A 101 -6.71 -25.71 34.35
N VAL A 102 -8.01 -25.94 34.16
CA VAL A 102 -8.70 -25.72 32.88
C VAL A 102 -8.69 -24.23 32.49
N ASN A 103 -8.88 -23.33 33.46
CA ASN A 103 -8.83 -21.89 33.21
C ASN A 103 -7.43 -21.42 32.81
N GLN A 104 -6.38 -21.91 33.48
CA GLN A 104 -4.98 -21.57 33.18
C GLN A 104 -4.55 -22.07 31.80
N LEU A 105 -5.00 -23.25 31.39
CA LEU A 105 -4.80 -23.75 30.03
C LEU A 105 -5.35 -22.77 28.99
N ILE A 106 -6.63 -22.38 29.10
CA ILE A 106 -7.26 -21.45 28.15
C ILE A 106 -6.53 -20.10 28.15
N LYS A 107 -6.15 -19.57 29.33
CA LYS A 107 -5.36 -18.34 29.46
C LYS A 107 -4.01 -18.45 28.75
N THR A 108 -3.34 -19.59 28.87
CA THR A 108 -2.03 -19.84 28.24
C THR A 108 -2.13 -19.85 26.72
N VAL A 109 -3.14 -20.53 26.17
CA VAL A 109 -3.42 -20.54 24.72
C VAL A 109 -3.74 -19.12 24.22
N LYS A 110 -4.61 -18.37 24.92
CA LYS A 110 -4.90 -16.96 24.57
C LYS A 110 -3.64 -16.09 24.52
N ARG A 111 -2.78 -16.20 25.54
CA ARG A 111 -1.51 -15.44 25.58
C ARG A 111 -0.55 -15.82 24.45
N PHE A 112 -0.57 -17.08 24.01
CA PHE A 112 0.22 -17.51 22.86
C PHE A 112 -0.33 -16.90 21.55
N GLU A 113 -1.65 -16.98 21.33
CA GLU A 113 -2.30 -16.40 20.14
C GLU A 113 -1.99 -14.90 19.99
N VAL A 114 -2.15 -14.13 21.08
CA VAL A 114 -1.85 -12.68 21.07
C VAL A 114 -0.39 -12.42 20.70
N ARG A 115 0.56 -13.10 21.35
CA ARG A 115 1.99 -12.91 21.06
C ARG A 115 2.35 -13.26 19.61
N HIS A 116 1.78 -14.32 19.07
CA HIS A 116 2.02 -14.70 17.68
C HIS A 116 1.50 -13.64 16.69
N THR A 117 0.33 -13.04 16.97
CA THR A 117 -0.20 -11.96 16.14
C THR A 117 0.59 -10.66 16.25
N THR A 118 1.07 -10.30 17.45
CA THR A 118 1.86 -9.08 17.67
C THR A 118 3.22 -9.13 16.96
N THR A 119 3.89 -10.28 16.94
CA THR A 119 5.17 -10.42 16.24
C THR A 119 5.00 -10.21 14.74
N ALA A 120 4.03 -10.89 14.10
CA ALA A 120 3.76 -10.71 12.68
C ALA A 120 3.41 -9.25 12.33
N HIS A 121 2.66 -8.55 13.20
CA HIS A 121 2.34 -7.13 13.01
C HIS A 121 3.59 -6.23 13.09
N LYS A 122 4.55 -6.53 13.97
CA LYS A 122 5.82 -5.79 14.06
C LYS A 122 6.69 -6.01 12.83
N ASP A 123 6.77 -7.25 12.35
CA ASP A 123 7.54 -7.60 11.14
C ASP A 123 6.96 -6.87 9.91
N PHE A 124 5.65 -6.82 9.80
CA PHE A 124 4.94 -6.07 8.77
C PHE A 124 5.22 -4.57 8.85
N ALA A 125 5.16 -3.97 10.05
CA ALA A 125 5.47 -2.55 10.24
C ALA A 125 6.93 -2.22 9.86
N ALA A 126 7.88 -3.09 10.22
CA ALA A 126 9.28 -2.92 9.85
C ALA A 126 9.50 -2.97 8.34
N MET A 127 8.84 -3.91 7.64
CA MET A 127 8.89 -4.03 6.18
C MET A 127 8.30 -2.78 5.49
N HIS A 128 7.15 -2.29 5.98
CA HIS A 128 6.54 -1.07 5.46
C HIS A 128 7.45 0.16 5.62
N SER A 129 8.15 0.27 6.75
CA SER A 129 9.13 1.35 6.98
C SER A 129 10.30 1.28 5.98
N GLN A 130 10.85 0.08 5.74
CA GLN A 130 11.91 -0.13 4.74
C GLN A 130 11.45 0.24 3.33
N PHE A 131 10.26 -0.21 2.93
CA PHE A 131 9.68 0.12 1.62
C PHE A 131 9.50 1.64 1.44
N PHE A 132 9.03 2.32 2.49
CA PHE A 132 8.90 3.78 2.48
C PHE A 132 10.27 4.48 2.35
N GLY A 133 11.28 3.98 3.05
CA GLY A 133 12.66 4.46 2.94
C GLY A 133 13.22 4.34 1.53
N VAL A 134 13.05 3.19 0.88
CA VAL A 134 13.47 2.95 -0.51
C VAL A 134 12.73 3.87 -1.47
N LYS A 135 11.40 4.04 -1.29
CA LYS A 135 10.61 4.95 -2.13
C LYS A 135 11.09 6.40 -2.03
N ARG A 136 11.42 6.87 -0.82
CA ARG A 136 12.00 8.21 -0.60
C ARG A 136 13.34 8.36 -1.32
N TYR A 137 14.22 7.37 -1.18
CA TYR A 137 15.53 7.37 -1.85
C TYR A 137 15.40 7.41 -3.38
N ILE A 138 14.48 6.63 -3.97
CA ILE A 138 14.19 6.68 -5.40
C ILE A 138 13.73 8.09 -5.81
N GLY A 139 12.89 8.74 -5.01
CA GLY A 139 12.47 10.13 -5.24
C GLY A 139 13.64 11.12 -5.26
N GLU A 140 14.60 10.97 -4.35
CA GLU A 140 15.81 11.80 -4.28
C GLU A 140 16.70 11.59 -5.50
N VAL A 141 16.97 10.33 -5.87
CA VAL A 141 17.76 10.00 -7.06
C VAL A 141 17.09 10.52 -8.34
N MET A 142 15.78 10.37 -8.48
CA MET A 142 15.05 10.90 -9.63
C MET A 142 15.15 12.42 -9.72
N SER A 143 15.08 13.12 -8.59
CA SER A 143 15.24 14.57 -8.53
C SER A 143 16.64 14.98 -8.99
N GLU A 144 17.68 14.27 -8.56
CA GLU A 144 19.06 14.52 -8.97
C GLU A 144 19.30 14.22 -10.45
N VAL A 145 18.74 13.12 -10.95
CA VAL A 145 18.78 12.77 -12.39
C VAL A 145 18.11 13.85 -13.23
N MET A 146 16.95 14.37 -12.80
CA MET A 146 16.28 15.47 -13.47
C MET A 146 17.14 16.74 -13.46
N ARG A 147 17.80 17.06 -12.33
CA ARG A 147 18.71 18.19 -12.21
C ARG A 147 19.88 18.08 -13.19
N LEU A 148 20.59 16.94 -13.20
CA LEU A 148 21.70 16.67 -14.12
C LEU A 148 21.26 16.73 -15.57
N ARG A 149 20.08 16.17 -15.91
CA ARG A 149 19.52 16.27 -17.26
C ARG A 149 19.33 17.73 -17.68
N THR A 150 18.82 18.58 -16.79
CA THR A 150 18.63 20.01 -17.11
C THR A 150 19.96 20.75 -17.31
N GLU A 151 20.99 20.38 -16.55
CA GLU A 151 22.33 20.96 -16.63
C GLU A 151 23.02 20.59 -17.96
N ILE A 152 23.04 19.31 -18.31
CA ILE A 152 23.57 18.82 -19.59
C ILE A 152 22.85 19.50 -20.77
N GLN A 153 21.52 19.66 -20.70
CA GLN A 153 20.77 20.34 -21.76
C GLN A 153 21.17 21.82 -21.92
N ARG A 154 21.46 22.52 -20.81
CA ARG A 154 21.95 23.92 -20.86
C ARG A 154 23.35 24.00 -21.48
N GLU A 155 24.24 23.09 -21.12
CA GLU A 155 25.59 23.05 -21.70
C GLU A 155 25.53 22.76 -23.21
N LEU A 156 24.76 21.75 -23.63
CA LEU A 156 24.58 21.44 -25.04
C LEU A 156 23.97 22.61 -25.82
N HIS A 157 23.03 23.35 -25.23
CA HIS A 157 22.48 24.55 -25.86
C HIS A 157 23.54 25.64 -26.06
N THR A 158 24.41 25.81 -25.06
CA THR A 158 25.51 26.78 -25.10
C THR A 158 26.54 26.41 -26.16
N ILE A 159 26.94 25.13 -26.24
CA ILE A 159 27.85 24.59 -27.25
C ILE A 159 27.23 24.71 -28.66
N LYS A 160 25.95 24.38 -28.82
CA LYS A 160 25.25 24.53 -30.10
C LYS A 160 25.23 25.99 -30.56
N ALA A 161 25.04 26.93 -29.63
CA ALA A 161 25.07 28.36 -29.93
C ALA A 161 26.47 28.84 -30.33
N SER A 162 27.54 28.37 -29.68
CA SER A 162 28.91 28.74 -30.03
C SER A 162 29.33 28.16 -31.39
N VAL A 163 29.01 26.89 -31.68
CA VAL A 163 29.29 26.25 -32.98
C VAL A 163 28.54 26.95 -34.12
N ASN A 164 27.26 27.29 -33.93
CA ASN A 164 26.50 28.03 -34.93
C ASN A 164 27.08 29.42 -35.20
N ARG A 165 27.66 30.09 -34.20
CA ARG A 165 28.36 31.37 -34.40
C ARG A 165 29.64 31.22 -35.22
N ILE A 166 30.34 30.10 -35.11
CA ILE A 166 31.56 29.81 -35.89
C ILE A 166 31.19 29.45 -37.34
N ALA A 167 30.15 28.62 -37.55
CA ALA A 167 29.71 28.18 -38.87
C ALA A 167 29.09 29.30 -39.73
N VAL A 168 28.58 30.36 -39.09
CA VAL A 168 27.90 31.49 -39.76
C VAL A 168 28.84 32.70 -39.94
N GLN A 169 30.14 32.58 -39.65
CA GLN A 169 31.09 33.64 -40.03
C GLN A 169 31.26 33.69 -41.55
N PRO A 170 30.90 34.79 -42.23
CA PRO A 170 31.24 34.97 -43.63
C PRO A 170 32.76 35.10 -43.74
N VAL A 171 33.40 34.30 -44.58
CA VAL A 171 34.79 34.53 -44.99
C VAL A 171 34.81 35.82 -45.82
N ILE A 172 35.15 36.94 -45.19
CA ILE A 172 35.30 38.23 -45.86
C ILE A 172 36.70 38.29 -46.48
N ARG A 173 36.80 38.11 -47.81
CA ARG A 173 37.93 38.64 -48.58
C ARG A 173 37.68 40.14 -48.78
N GLN A 174 38.37 40.99 -48.02
CA GLN A 174 38.37 42.43 -48.28
C GLN A 174 39.18 42.72 -49.55
N ILE A 175 38.49 43.19 -50.60
CA ILE A 175 39.11 43.95 -51.68
C ILE A 175 38.79 45.42 -51.39
N HIS A 176 39.83 46.21 -51.17
CA HIS A 176 39.73 47.64 -50.89
C HIS A 176 39.20 48.39 -52.12
N GLY A 177 38.19 49.23 -51.92
CA GLY A 177 37.69 50.17 -52.91
C GLY A 177 36.87 51.27 -52.25
N SER A 178 37.52 52.40 -52.02
CA SER A 178 36.98 53.63 -51.42
C SER A 178 35.76 54.19 -52.17
N ARG A 179 34.88 54.93 -51.48
CA ARG A 179 34.81 56.41 -51.55
C ARG A 179 33.42 56.97 -51.13
N VAL A 180 33.43 57.67 -49.98
CA VAL A 180 32.78 58.98 -49.67
C VAL A 180 31.25 59.09 -49.66
N ASP A 181 30.72 59.29 -48.45
CA ASP A 181 29.48 60.00 -48.09
C ASP A 181 29.64 61.52 -48.35
N PRO A 182 28.60 62.31 -48.67
CA PRO A 182 27.59 62.62 -47.65
C PRO A 182 26.17 63.02 -48.13
N THR A 183 25.25 62.99 -47.15
CA THR A 183 24.05 63.85 -46.99
C THR A 183 22.70 63.19 -47.24
N GLY A 184 21.94 63.00 -46.13
CA GLY A 184 20.51 63.29 -46.12
C GLY A 184 19.55 62.10 -45.97
N GLU A 185 19.50 61.55 -44.75
CA GLU A 185 18.32 60.94 -44.11
C GLU A 185 17.57 59.82 -44.85
N ARG A 186 17.74 58.57 -44.38
CA ARG A 186 16.66 57.58 -44.40
C ARG A 186 16.73 56.65 -43.21
N GLU A 187 15.62 56.61 -42.47
CA GLU A 187 15.35 55.80 -41.29
C GLU A 187 15.90 54.36 -41.38
N LEU A 188 16.76 54.01 -40.44
CA LEU A 188 17.11 52.64 -40.14
C LEU A 188 15.95 51.97 -39.41
N ASN A 189 15.05 51.33 -40.15
CA ASN A 189 14.24 50.24 -39.59
C ASN A 189 15.21 49.13 -39.14
N PRO A 190 15.28 48.77 -37.83
CA PRO A 190 16.13 47.67 -37.43
C PRO A 190 15.55 46.33 -37.93
N PRO A 191 16.42 45.38 -38.32
CA PRO A 191 16.01 44.14 -38.96
C PRO A 191 15.16 43.31 -38.01
N ARG A 192 13.97 42.93 -38.48
CA ARG A 192 13.03 42.06 -37.78
C ARG A 192 13.63 40.67 -37.63
N ILE A 193 14.33 40.43 -36.52
CA ILE A 193 14.78 39.10 -36.11
C ILE A 193 13.55 38.20 -36.07
N GLN A 194 13.47 37.23 -37.00
CA GLN A 194 12.43 36.21 -36.98
C GLN A 194 12.62 35.36 -35.71
N ARG A 195 11.94 35.75 -34.63
CA ARG A 195 11.88 35.00 -33.38
C ARG A 195 11.26 33.64 -33.70
N ALA A 196 11.93 32.56 -33.33
CA ALA A 196 11.39 31.21 -33.44
C ALA A 196 10.01 31.18 -32.77
N THR A 197 8.95 31.07 -33.57
CA THR A 197 7.57 31.08 -33.08
C THR A 197 7.34 29.84 -32.24
N VAL A 198 7.00 30.02 -30.97
CA VAL A 198 6.54 28.98 -30.07
C VAL A 198 5.31 28.29 -30.68
N LYS A 199 5.31 26.96 -30.74
CA LYS A 199 4.24 26.17 -31.37
C LYS A 199 3.78 25.04 -30.46
N LEU A 200 2.47 24.79 -30.45
CA LEU A 200 1.85 23.61 -29.83
C LEU A 200 1.50 22.58 -30.92
N SER A 201 1.38 21.31 -30.56
CA SER A 201 0.96 20.27 -31.51
C SER A 201 -0.40 20.61 -32.12
N LYS A 202 -0.60 20.33 -33.41
CA LYS A 202 -1.88 20.63 -34.08
C LYS A 202 -2.96 19.57 -33.83
N ARG A 203 -2.57 18.30 -33.65
CA ARG A 203 -3.48 17.16 -33.53
C ARG A 203 -2.90 16.15 -32.53
N PRO A 204 -3.10 16.36 -31.22
CA PRO A 204 -2.59 15.44 -30.23
C PRO A 204 -3.29 14.08 -30.39
N LYS A 205 -2.52 12.99 -30.37
CA LYS A 205 -3.02 11.62 -30.55
C LYS A 205 -3.73 11.09 -29.31
N ASP A 206 -3.28 11.52 -28.14
CA ASP A 206 -3.83 11.13 -26.84
C ASP A 206 -3.68 12.28 -25.82
N LEU A 207 -4.15 12.05 -24.59
CA LEU A 207 -4.04 13.03 -23.49
C LEU A 207 -2.61 13.14 -22.93
N PHE A 208 -1.71 12.22 -23.26
CA PHE A 208 -0.33 12.26 -22.80
C PHE A 208 0.48 13.28 -23.59
N GLU A 209 0.22 13.42 -24.89
CA GLU A 209 0.92 14.37 -25.75
C GLU A 209 0.73 15.85 -25.30
N PRO A 210 -0.49 16.36 -25.01
CA PRO A 210 -0.66 17.69 -24.45
C PRO A 210 0.02 17.88 -23.09
N TRP A 211 0.04 16.88 -22.22
CA TRP A 211 0.74 16.97 -20.93
C TRP A 211 2.25 17.03 -21.13
N HIS A 212 2.78 16.21 -22.04
CA HIS A 212 4.18 16.24 -22.43
C HIS A 212 4.61 17.61 -22.98
N GLU A 213 3.76 18.25 -23.79
CA GLU A 213 4.00 19.62 -24.27
C GLU A 213 4.06 20.65 -23.13
N TYR A 214 3.24 20.46 -22.09
CA TYR A 214 3.22 21.34 -20.93
C TYR A 214 4.48 21.22 -20.09
N GLU A 215 4.93 20.00 -19.86
CA GLU A 215 6.07 19.71 -18.99
C GLU A 215 7.43 19.84 -19.70
N PHE A 216 7.49 19.48 -20.98
CA PHE A 216 8.75 19.35 -21.74
C PHE A 216 8.78 20.12 -23.07
N GLY A 217 7.64 20.60 -23.57
CA GLY A 217 7.54 21.29 -24.86
C GLY A 217 7.30 20.36 -26.04
N TYR A 218 7.20 20.94 -27.24
CA TYR A 218 6.87 20.22 -28.49
C TYR A 218 8.00 20.39 -29.50
N THR A 219 8.55 19.31 -30.06
CA THR A 219 9.53 19.39 -31.18
C THR A 219 10.74 20.30 -30.91
N GLY A 220 11.23 20.35 -29.67
CA GLY A 220 12.37 21.19 -29.29
C GLY A 220 12.04 22.69 -29.11
N VAL A 221 10.76 23.05 -29.07
CA VAL A 221 10.32 24.39 -28.65
C VAL A 221 10.06 24.43 -27.14
N LYS A 222 10.07 25.65 -26.59
CA LYS A 222 9.83 25.96 -25.18
C LYS A 222 8.64 25.18 -24.60
N GLN A 223 8.71 24.79 -23.33
CA GLN A 223 7.63 24.11 -22.59
C GLN A 223 6.42 25.01 -22.36
N ALA A 224 5.20 24.48 -22.47
CA ALA A 224 3.99 25.30 -22.42
C ALA A 224 3.77 26.00 -21.08
N ARG A 225 4.23 25.38 -19.97
CA ARG A 225 4.16 25.98 -18.63
C ARG A 225 4.93 27.31 -18.51
N ASP A 226 5.93 27.52 -19.36
CA ASP A 226 6.78 28.72 -19.33
C ASP A 226 6.40 29.77 -20.40
N PHE A 227 5.30 29.58 -21.13
CA PHE A 227 4.91 30.55 -22.14
C PHE A 227 4.63 31.90 -21.50
N THR A 228 5.25 32.94 -22.03
CA THR A 228 4.95 34.35 -21.72
C THR A 228 3.58 34.74 -22.26
N SER A 229 2.99 35.83 -21.77
CA SER A 229 1.69 36.32 -22.25
C SER A 229 1.65 36.50 -23.78
N VAL A 230 2.76 36.99 -24.36
CA VAL A 230 2.91 37.17 -25.81
C VAL A 230 2.93 35.83 -26.55
N GLU A 231 3.65 34.83 -26.03
CA GLU A 231 3.74 33.48 -26.63
C GLU A 231 2.42 32.71 -26.50
N ARG A 232 1.69 32.89 -25.39
CA ARG A 232 0.32 32.39 -25.21
C ARG A 232 -0.62 33.02 -26.23
N GLY A 233 -0.49 34.34 -26.44
CA GLY A 233 -1.27 35.08 -27.44
C GLY A 233 -1.10 34.55 -28.86
N ALA A 234 0.11 34.13 -29.23
CA ALA A 234 0.39 33.53 -30.53
C ALA A 234 -0.32 32.16 -30.75
N ASN A 235 -0.63 31.44 -29.67
CA ASN A 235 -1.38 30.17 -29.71
C ASN A 235 -2.69 30.25 -28.92
N LYS A 236 -3.33 31.43 -28.85
CA LYS A 236 -4.39 31.75 -27.88
C LYS A 236 -5.48 30.68 -27.75
N PHE A 237 -6.04 30.25 -28.88
CA PHE A 237 -7.15 29.29 -28.88
C PHE A 237 -6.73 27.89 -28.42
N VAL A 238 -5.58 27.41 -28.89
CA VAL A 238 -5.06 26.07 -28.51
C VAL A 238 -4.61 26.08 -27.05
N TYR A 239 -3.90 27.12 -26.64
CA TYR A 239 -3.43 27.30 -25.27
C TYR A 239 -4.60 27.38 -24.29
N SER A 240 -5.62 28.21 -24.57
CA SER A 240 -6.77 28.38 -23.67
C SER A 240 -7.55 27.09 -23.46
N ARG A 241 -7.72 26.28 -24.51
CA ARG A 241 -8.41 24.98 -24.41
C ARG A 241 -7.61 23.97 -23.60
N ARG A 242 -6.29 23.92 -23.81
CA ARG A 242 -5.41 22.97 -23.11
C ARG A 242 -5.09 23.38 -21.68
N LYS A 243 -5.19 24.67 -21.36
CA LYS A 243 -4.94 25.20 -20.01
C LYS A 243 -5.82 24.53 -18.95
N VAL A 244 -7.11 24.30 -19.25
CA VAL A 244 -8.02 23.62 -18.33
C VAL A 244 -7.51 22.22 -17.99
N PHE A 245 -7.15 21.44 -19.02
CA PHE A 245 -6.57 20.11 -18.85
C PHE A 245 -5.23 20.15 -18.09
N TRP A 246 -4.35 21.09 -18.42
CA TRP A 246 -3.05 21.24 -17.76
C TRP A 246 -3.19 21.63 -16.28
N ASP A 247 -4.13 22.51 -15.94
CA ASP A 247 -4.36 22.95 -14.58
C ASP A 247 -4.89 21.79 -13.69
N GLU A 248 -5.80 20.97 -14.22
CA GLU A 248 -6.34 19.79 -13.54
C GLU A 248 -5.26 18.73 -13.27
N VAL A 249 -4.50 18.33 -14.31
CA VAL A 249 -3.42 17.36 -14.16
C VAL A 249 -2.33 17.90 -13.22
N ALA A 250 -1.97 19.19 -13.33
CA ALA A 250 -1.03 19.82 -12.41
C ALA A 250 -1.56 19.88 -10.97
N GLY A 251 -2.87 20.05 -10.76
CA GLY A 251 -3.51 19.98 -9.46
C GLY A 251 -3.39 18.60 -8.82
N LEU A 252 -3.66 17.55 -9.60
CA LEU A 252 -3.53 16.15 -9.16
C LEU A 252 -2.07 15.77 -8.88
N VAL A 253 -1.13 16.25 -9.70
CA VAL A 253 0.30 16.04 -9.45
C VAL A 253 0.74 16.73 -8.16
N ARG A 254 0.28 17.96 -7.89
CA ARG A 254 0.52 18.65 -6.61
C ARG A 254 -0.10 17.91 -5.41
N ALA A 255 -1.22 17.24 -5.61
CA ALA A 255 -1.86 16.39 -4.59
C ALA A 255 -1.15 15.03 -4.38
N GLY A 256 -0.04 14.78 -5.09
CA GLY A 256 0.81 13.59 -4.89
C GLY A 256 0.51 12.42 -5.82
N PHE A 257 -0.33 12.60 -6.83
CA PHE A 257 -0.54 11.59 -7.87
C PHE A 257 0.59 11.65 -8.93
N THR A 258 0.92 10.52 -9.55
CA THR A 258 1.81 10.51 -10.73
C THR A 258 1.09 11.13 -11.93
N SER A 259 1.84 11.68 -12.90
CA SER A 259 1.28 12.27 -14.13
C SER A 259 0.34 11.30 -14.84
N ASP A 260 0.73 10.02 -14.94
CA ASP A 260 -0.03 9.00 -15.65
C ASP A 260 -1.35 8.69 -14.94
N ALA A 261 -1.30 8.53 -13.60
CA ALA A 261 -2.49 8.31 -12.79
C ALA A 261 -3.42 9.54 -12.77
N ALA A 262 -2.86 10.74 -12.87
CA ALA A 262 -3.63 11.98 -12.99
C ALA A 262 -4.34 12.07 -14.35
N ILE A 263 -3.67 11.74 -15.45
CA ILE A 263 -4.25 11.71 -16.80
C ILE A 263 -5.36 10.66 -16.90
N ASP A 264 -5.16 9.47 -16.33
CA ASP A 264 -6.18 8.42 -16.32
C ASP A 264 -7.43 8.83 -15.53
N LYS A 265 -7.27 9.56 -14.43
CA LYS A 265 -8.39 10.12 -13.66
C LYS A 265 -9.17 11.17 -14.45
N VAL A 266 -8.47 12.09 -15.12
CA VAL A 266 -9.11 13.10 -15.98
C VAL A 266 -9.84 12.43 -17.15
N ARG A 267 -9.27 11.36 -17.71
CA ARG A 267 -9.93 10.55 -18.74
C ARG A 267 -11.20 9.89 -18.21
N ALA A 268 -11.13 9.23 -17.05
CA ALA A 268 -12.29 8.54 -16.46
C ALA A 268 -13.44 9.52 -16.13
N ALA A 269 -13.12 10.71 -15.63
CA ALA A 269 -14.10 11.75 -15.35
C ALA A 269 -14.80 12.27 -16.63
N ALA A 270 -14.09 12.32 -17.76
CA ALA A 270 -14.64 12.83 -19.02
C ALA A 270 -15.60 11.85 -19.75
N PHE A 271 -15.67 10.59 -19.34
CA PHE A 271 -16.54 9.56 -19.93
C PHE A 271 -17.65 9.06 -18.97
N SER A 272 -17.82 9.73 -17.83
CA SER A 272 -18.79 9.37 -16.79
C SER A 272 -19.98 10.33 -16.66
N ASP A 273 -20.09 11.32 -17.56
CA ASP A 273 -21.24 12.21 -17.78
C ASP A 273 -21.85 11.94 -19.16
#